data_AF-A0A3D0TJ76-F1
#
_entry.id   AF-A0A3D0TJ76-F1
#
_cell.length_a   1.000
_cell.length_b   1.000
_cell.length_c   1.000
_cell.angle_alpha   90.00
_cell.angle_beta   90.00
_cell.angle_gamma   90.00
#
_symmetry.space_group_name_H-M   'P 1'
#
loop_
_entity.id
_entity.type
_entity.pdbx_description
1 polymer ?
#
loop_
_entity_poly.entity_id
_entity_poly.type
_entity_poly.pdbx_seq_one_letter_code
_entity_poly.pdbx_strand_id
1 'polypeptide(L)' 'FIGLELRYKRLVLAAKKIEQQTISNILLMREHGEFIDEYLPHNSIDCMHINFPDPWSKKARRKHRILS' A
#
# COMPACT_ATOMS: atom_id res chain seq x y z
N PHE A 1 -9.69 -1.26 -7.10
CA PHE A 1 -8.34 -1.34 -6.52
C PHE A 1 -8.31 -0.59 -5.21
N ILE A 2 -7.49 -1.06 -4.26
CA ILE A 2 -7.21 -0.37 -3.00
C ILE A 2 -5.71 -0.10 -2.95
N GLY A 3 -5.31 1.14 -2.68
CA GLY A 3 -3.92 1.56 -2.55
C GLY A 3 -3.61 1.99 -1.13
N LEU A 4 -2.57 1.41 -0.54
CA LEU A 4 -2.09 1.72 0.81
C LEU A 4 -0.79 2.52 0.73
N GLU A 5 -0.72 3.66 1.42
CA GLU A 5 0.50 4.47 1.50
C GLU A 5 0.56 5.27 2.80
N LEU A 6 1.63 5.07 3.56
CA LEU A 6 1.86 5.72 4.85
C LEU A 6 2.13 7.23 4.74
N ARG A 7 2.83 7.60 3.68
CA ARG A 7 3.36 8.96 3.48
C ARG A 7 2.28 9.82 2.85
N TYR A 8 1.67 10.66 3.68
CA TYR A 8 0.60 11.59 3.29
C TYR A 8 0.83 12.31 1.96
N LYS A 9 2.04 12.89 1.75
CA LYS A 9 2.36 13.60 0.50
C LYS A 9 2.23 12.70 -0.74
N ARG A 10 2.67 11.43 -0.65
CA ARG A 10 2.60 10.47 -1.77
C ARG A 10 1.15 10.08 -2.06
N LEU A 11 0.36 9.84 -1.02
CA LEU A 11 -1.07 9.55 -1.12
C LEU A 11 -1.83 10.68 -1.84
N VAL A 12 -1.60 11.94 -1.44
CA VAL A 12 -2.23 13.12 -2.07
C VAL A 12 -1.83 13.25 -3.54
N LEU A 13 -0.56 12.99 -3.88
CA LEU A 13 -0.12 13.00 -5.27
C LEU A 13 -0.78 11.89 -6.10
N ALA A 14 -0.99 10.71 -5.53
CA ALA A 14 -1.74 9.64 -6.18
C ALA A 14 -3.21 10.03 -6.39
N ALA A 15 -3.87 10.57 -5.36
CA ALA A 15 -5.25 11.03 -5.44
C ALA A 15 -5.45 12.08 -6.55
N LYS A 16 -4.56 13.07 -6.64
CA LYS A 16 -4.59 14.08 -7.72
C LYS A 16 -4.48 13.47 -9.11
N LYS A 17 -3.62 12.46 -9.28
CA LYS A 17 -3.48 11.77 -10.58
C LYS A 17 -4.74 10.98 -10.94
N ILE A 18 -5.34 10.29 -9.96
CA ILE A 18 -6.58 9.53 -10.12
C ILE A 18 -7.72 10.47 -10.55
N GLU A 19 -7.84 11.62 -9.89
CA GLU A 19 -8.82 12.65 -10.21
C GLU A 19 -8.61 13.21 -11.63
N GLN A 20 -7.38 13.60 -11.98
CA GLN A 20 -7.03 14.10 -13.31
C GLN A 20 -7.31 13.09 -14.43
N GLN A 21 -7.16 11.79 -14.15
CA GLN A 21 -7.41 10.72 -15.11
C GLN A 21 -8.85 10.20 -15.07
N THR A 22 -9.70 10.76 -14.19
CA THR A 22 -11.11 10.37 -14.03
C THR A 22 -11.29 8.88 -13.74
N ILE A 23 -10.38 8.30 -12.95
CA ILE A 23 -10.46 6.88 -12.58
C ILE A 23 -11.32 6.73 -11.32
N SER A 24 -12.41 5.96 -11.42
CA SER A 24 -13.41 5.84 -10.35
C SER A 24 -13.28 4.58 -9.49
N ASN A 25 -12.50 3.59 -9.92
CA ASN A 25 -12.41 2.28 -9.26
C ASN A 25 -11.20 2.15 -8.32
N ILE A 26 -10.75 3.24 -7.70
CA ILE A 26 -9.61 3.25 -6.78
C ILE A 26 -10.01 3.88 -5.45
N LEU A 27 -9.75 3.16 -4.36
CA LEU A 27 -9.76 3.68 -3.00
C LEU A 27 -8.32 3.84 -2.50
N LEU A 28 -8.00 4.97 -1.88
CA LEU A 28 -6.69 5.22 -1.27
C LEU A 28 -6.82 5.31 0.24
N MET A 29 -5.95 4.60 0.95
CA MET A 29 -5.91 4.54 2.40
C MET A 29 -4.52 4.93 2.91
N ARG A 30 -4.48 5.79 3.93
CA ARG A 30 -3.24 6.14 4.61
C ARG A 30 -2.97 5.17 5.75
N GLU A 31 -2.41 4.01 5.43
CA GLU A 31 -2.22 2.95 6.42
C GLU A 31 -0.99 2.08 6.14
N HIS A 32 -0.56 1.31 7.15
CA HIS A 32 0.43 0.25 7.01
C HIS A 32 -0.16 -0.93 6.23
N GLY A 33 0.62 -1.49 5.30
CA GLY A 33 0.15 -2.63 4.50
C GLY A 33 -0.03 -3.91 5.34
N GLU A 34 0.67 -3.96 6.48
CA GLU A 34 0.61 -5.05 7.45
C GLU A 34 -0.75 -5.19 8.15
N PHE A 35 -1.60 -4.16 8.15
CA PHE A 35 -2.93 -4.19 8.80
C PHE A 35 -4.08 -4.51 7.83
N ILE A 36 -3.80 -4.99 6.61
CA ILE A 36 -4.84 -5.22 5.60
C ILE A 36 -5.93 -6.21 6.04
N ASP A 37 -5.56 -7.18 6.88
CA ASP A 37 -6.45 -8.20 7.46
C ASP A 37 -7.44 -7.63 8.49
N GLU A 38 -7.17 -6.45 9.06
CA GLU A 38 -8.12 -5.73 9.91
C GLU A 38 -9.27 -5.10 9.10
N TYR A 39 -9.06 -4.86 7.81
CA TYR A 39 -10.02 -4.15 6.94
C TYR A 39 -10.73 -5.06 5.94
N LEU A 40 -10.10 -6.15 5.51
CA LEU A 40 -10.61 -7.03 4.47
C LEU A 40 -10.84 -8.46 4.98
N PRO A 41 -11.97 -9.09 4.62
CA PRO A 41 -12.21 -10.49 4.96
C PRO A 41 -11.16 -11.42 4.37
N HIS A 42 -10.96 -12.57 5.02
CA HIS A 42 -10.12 -13.63 4.44
C HIS A 42 -10.64 -14.05 3.05
N ASN A 43 -9.70 -14.35 2.14
CA ASN A 43 -9.95 -14.76 0.76
C ASN A 43 -10.73 -13.74 -0.10
N SER A 44 -10.74 -12.45 0.26
CA SER A 44 -11.43 -11.41 -0.52
C SER A 44 -10.51 -10.64 -1.49
N ILE A 45 -9.23 -11.00 -1.58
CA ILE A 45 -8.23 -10.31 -2.42
C ILE A 45 -7.85 -11.23 -3.58
N ASP A 46 -8.13 -10.80 -4.82
CA ASP A 46 -7.73 -11.55 -6.02
C ASP A 46 -6.24 -11.41 -6.34
N CYS A 47 -5.65 -10.24 -6.07
CA CYS A 47 -4.26 -9.94 -6.39
C CYS A 47 -3.66 -8.92 -5.42
N MET A 48 -2.39 -9.11 -5.06
CA MET A 48 -1.60 -8.22 -4.22
C MET A 48 -0.37 -7.72 -4.97
N HIS A 49 -0.19 -6.39 -5.04
CA HIS A 49 0.99 -5.76 -5.63
C HIS A 49 1.80 -5.06 -4.54
N ILE A 50 3.04 -5.51 -4.32
CA ILE A 50 4.00 -4.87 -3.41
C ILE A 50 5.14 -4.32 -4.25
N ASN A 51 5.10 -3.01 -4.52
CA ASN A 51 6.06 -2.36 -5.40
C ASN A 51 7.22 -1.78 -4.60
N PHE A 52 8.43 -2.29 -4.83
CA PHE A 52 9.69 -1.77 -4.26
C PHE A 52 9.66 -1.57 -2.73
N PRO A 53 9.35 -2.61 -1.95
CA PRO A 53 9.34 -2.49 -0.49
C PRO A 53 10.73 -2.14 0.04
N ASP A 54 10.78 -1.45 1.18
CA ASP A 54 12.05 -1.04 1.78
C ASP A 54 12.97 -2.26 1.97
N PRO A 55 14.19 -2.25 1.40
CA PRO A 55 15.02 -3.46 1.33
C PRO A 55 15.67 -3.82 2.67
N TRP A 56 15.70 -2.88 3.63
CA TRP A 56 16.35 -3.01 4.94
C TRP A 56 17.65 -3.82 4.90
N SER A 57 18.62 -3.36 4.11
CA SER A 57 19.83 -4.13 3.75
C SER A 57 20.70 -4.55 4.94
N LYS A 58 20.69 -3.78 6.04
CA LYS A 58 21.46 -4.11 7.26
C LYS A 58 20.84 -5.29 8.00
N LYS A 59 21.67 -6.26 8.44
CA LYS A 59 21.25 -7.46 9.18
C LYS A 59 20.30 -7.16 10.35
N ALA A 60 20.63 -6.15 11.16
CA ALA A 60 19.82 -5.73 12.31
C ALA A 60 18.41 -5.21 11.95
N ARG A 61 18.19 -4.81 10.70
CA ARG A 61 16.94 -4.19 10.24
C ARG A 61 16.08 -5.11 9.37
N ARG A 62 16.54 -6.32 9.04
CA ARG A 62 15.79 -7.25 8.17
C ARG A 62 14.40 -7.61 8.69
N LYS A 63 14.21 -7.59 10.02
CA LYS A 63 12.91 -7.79 10.68
C LYS A 63 11.83 -6.76 10.31
N HIS A 64 12.22 -5.65 9.68
CA HIS A 64 11.29 -4.61 9.22
C HIS A 64 10.89 -4.79 7.76
N ARG A 65 11.39 -5.82 7.06
CA ARG A 65 10.93 -6.14 5.72
C ARG A 65 9.53 -6.71 5.81
N ILE A 66 8.65 -6.17 4.98
CA ILE A 66 7.28 -6.69 4.82
C ILE A 66 7.28 -8.09 4.17
N LEU A 67 8.32 -8.41 3.38
CA LEU A 67 8.58 -9.72 2.81
C LEU A 67 9.93 -10.22 3.33
N SER A 68 9.94 -11.32 4.10
CA SER A 68 11.17 -11.92 4.64
C SER A 68 11.37 -13.34 4.15
#